data_AF-A0A849QNQ7-F1
#
_entry.id   AF-A0A849QNQ7-F1
#
_cell.length_a   1.000
_cell.length_b   1.000
_cell.length_c   1.000
_cell.angle_alpha   90.00
_cell.angle_beta   90.00
_cell.angle_gamma   90.00
#
_symmetry.space_group_name_H-M   'P 1'
#
loop_
_entity.id
_entity.type
_entity.pdbx_description
1 polymer ?
#
loop_
_entity_poly.entity_id
_entity_poly.type
_entity_poly.pdbx_seq_one_letter_code
_entity_poly.pdbx_strand_id
1 'polypeptide(L)'
;IEEVIGAKEGVAGFWSSYEVNGVYLRGDIVLEVGNYQGNAWRQYGDVNMLLVTKHELGHALGLAHSNDKKDIMYPTYEERDNMNPLLLSATRPILLVFGVVSLAVIGFLLVSWQRYKRKREQLEMEVFGENGRL
;
A
#
# COMPACT_ATOMS: atom_id res chain seq x y z
N ILE A 1 -34.48 12.84 6.34
CA ILE A 1 -33.37 11.91 6.06
C ILE A 1 -33.59 11.53 4.60
N GLU A 2 -32.85 12.16 3.69
CA GLU A 2 -33.07 11.98 2.26
C GLU A 2 -32.66 10.55 1.87
N GLU A 3 -33.64 9.78 1.43
CA GLU A 3 -33.47 8.47 0.80
C GLU A 3 -32.84 8.74 -0.57
N VAL A 4 -31.53 8.52 -0.67
CA VAL A 4 -30.78 8.79 -1.91
C VAL A 4 -31.24 7.81 -2.97
N ILE A 5 -31.86 8.39 -4.00
CA ILE A 5 -32.58 7.73 -5.08
C ILE A 5 -31.61 6.84 -5.90
N GLY A 6 -31.87 5.53 -5.89
CA GLY A 6 -31.56 4.66 -7.03
C GLY A 6 -30.29 3.80 -6.99
N ALA A 7 -29.46 3.88 -5.95
CA ALA A 7 -28.31 2.96 -5.82
C ALA A 7 -28.78 1.59 -5.31
N LYS A 8 -28.46 0.50 -6.04
CA LYS A 8 -28.62 -0.86 -5.49
C LYS A 8 -27.66 -1.03 -4.32
N GLU A 9 -28.13 -1.61 -3.23
CA GLU A 9 -27.27 -1.95 -2.08
C GLU A 9 -26.06 -2.78 -2.55
N GLY A 10 -24.85 -2.36 -2.16
CA GLY A 10 -23.61 -3.09 -2.41
C GLY A 10 -22.78 -2.66 -3.64
N VAL A 11 -22.99 -1.46 -4.19
CA VAL A 11 -22.12 -0.89 -5.23
C VAL A 11 -21.16 0.15 -4.66
N ALA A 12 -19.86 0.01 -4.92
CA ALA A 12 -18.84 0.91 -4.37
C ALA A 12 -18.92 2.36 -4.92
N GLY A 13 -19.68 2.57 -5.99
CA GLY A 13 -19.94 3.86 -6.61
C GLY A 13 -21.05 3.74 -7.65
N PHE A 14 -21.56 4.88 -8.11
CA PHE A 14 -22.41 4.93 -9.28
C PHE A 14 -22.32 6.28 -9.99
N TRP A 15 -22.50 6.24 -11.31
CA TRP A 15 -22.75 7.39 -12.17
C TRP A 15 -24.24 7.47 -12.54
N SER A 16 -24.81 8.67 -12.50
CA SER A 16 -26.16 8.96 -12.99
C SER A 16 -26.18 10.23 -13.85
N SER A 17 -26.86 10.18 -15.00
CA SER A 17 -27.08 11.35 -15.84
C SER A 17 -28.48 11.93 -15.67
N TYR A 18 -28.56 13.26 -15.72
CA TYR A 18 -29.80 14.01 -15.78
C TYR A 18 -29.95 14.62 -17.17
N GLU A 19 -30.86 14.06 -17.95
CA GLU A 19 -31.16 14.48 -19.32
C GLU A 19 -32.56 15.10 -19.37
N VAL A 20 -32.69 16.26 -20.03
CA VAL A 20 -34.00 16.87 -20.33
C VAL A 20 -34.07 17.11 -21.82
N ASN A 21 -35.12 16.60 -22.45
CA ASN A 21 -35.34 16.71 -23.90
C ASN A 21 -34.15 16.20 -24.74
N GLY A 22 -33.47 15.14 -24.28
CA GLY A 22 -32.31 14.57 -24.96
C GLY A 22 -31.02 15.39 -24.82
N VAL A 23 -31.02 16.43 -23.97
CA VAL A 23 -29.84 17.23 -23.65
C VAL A 23 -29.31 16.82 -22.28
N TYR A 24 -28.03 16.44 -22.23
CA TYR A 24 -27.29 16.24 -20.99
C TYR A 24 -27.17 17.57 -20.23
N LEU A 25 -27.81 17.66 -19.07
CA LEU A 25 -27.78 18.86 -18.22
C LEU A 25 -26.79 18.72 -17.08
N ARG A 26 -26.73 17.54 -16.48
CA ARG A 26 -25.90 17.25 -15.31
C ARG A 26 -25.59 15.77 -15.26
N GLY A 27 -24.48 15.41 -14.63
CA GLY A 27 -24.31 14.06 -14.14
C GLY A 27 -23.65 14.07 -12.78
N ASP A 28 -24.03 13.08 -11.98
CA ASP A 28 -23.64 12.91 -10.60
C ASP A 28 -22.82 11.64 -10.46
N ILE A 29 -21.63 11.77 -9.88
CA ILE A 29 -20.80 10.64 -9.45
C ILE A 29 -20.92 10.55 -7.94
N VAL A 30 -21.36 9.40 -7.46
CA VAL A 30 -21.39 9.08 -6.03
C VAL A 30 -20.38 7.97 -5.77
N LEU A 31 -19.56 8.16 -4.75
CA LEU A 31 -18.53 7.21 -4.35
C LEU A 31 -18.80 6.79 -2.92
N GLU A 32 -18.92 5.49 -2.68
CA GLU A 32 -18.84 4.96 -1.32
C GLU A 32 -17.39 5.11 -0.83
N VAL A 33 -17.24 5.57 0.40
CA VAL A 33 -15.93 5.77 1.04
C VAL A 33 -15.52 4.60 1.94
N GLY A 34 -16.37 3.58 2.02
CA GLY A 34 -16.18 2.43 2.90
C GLY A 34 -17.47 1.65 3.12
N ASN A 35 -17.33 0.44 3.65
CA ASN A 35 -18.45 -0.46 3.93
C ASN A 35 -18.32 -1.11 5.32
N TYR A 36 -19.41 -1.72 5.79
CA TYR A 36 -19.35 -2.56 6.99
C TYR A 36 -18.79 -3.94 6.65
N GLN A 37 -17.69 -4.32 7.31
CA GLN A 37 -17.09 -5.64 7.20
C GLN A 37 -17.18 -6.36 8.56
N GLY A 38 -18.09 -7.34 8.65
CA GLY A 38 -18.43 -8.00 9.91
C GLY A 38 -19.10 -7.01 10.87
N ASN A 39 -18.41 -6.67 11.96
CA ASN A 39 -18.95 -5.81 13.03
C ASN A 39 -18.34 -4.40 13.05
N ALA A 40 -17.54 -4.03 12.05
CA ALA A 40 -16.87 -2.73 12.01
C ALA A 40 -17.03 -2.06 10.64
N TRP A 41 -17.24 -0.76 10.66
CA TRP A 41 -17.13 0.06 9.46
C TRP A 41 -15.67 0.17 9.04
N ARG A 42 -15.38 -0.04 7.76
CA ARG A 42 -14.04 0.04 7.18
C ARG A 42 -14.03 1.03 6.03
N GLN A 43 -13.11 1.98 6.12
CA GLN A 43 -12.85 2.94 5.05
C GLN A 43 -12.08 2.27 3.90
N TYR A 44 -12.40 2.65 2.67
CA TYR A 44 -11.58 2.31 1.51
C TYR A 44 -10.23 3.03 1.54
N GLY A 45 -9.16 2.32 1.18
CA GLY A 45 -7.84 2.91 1.01
C GLY A 45 -7.71 3.76 -0.25
N ASP A 46 -6.63 4.53 -0.36
CA ASP A 46 -6.39 5.46 -1.47
C ASP A 46 -6.43 4.78 -2.85
N VAL A 47 -5.85 3.58 -2.95
CA VAL A 47 -5.86 2.79 -4.20
C VAL A 47 -7.27 2.40 -4.60
N ASN A 48 -8.10 2.04 -3.62
CA ASN A 48 -9.46 1.60 -3.81
C ASN A 48 -10.34 2.76 -4.25
N MET A 49 -10.23 3.90 -3.56
CA MET A 49 -10.87 5.15 -3.96
C MET A 49 -10.48 5.56 -5.38
N LEU A 50 -9.18 5.45 -5.72
CA LEU A 50 -8.71 5.79 -7.07
C LEU A 50 -9.30 4.88 -8.15
N LEU A 51 -9.39 3.57 -7.89
CA LEU A 51 -9.94 2.61 -8.85
C LEU A 51 -11.44 2.84 -9.10
N VAL A 52 -12.23 2.96 -8.02
CA VAL A 52 -13.67 3.24 -8.12
C VAL A 52 -13.91 4.58 -8.81
N THR A 53 -13.16 5.62 -8.44
CA THR A 53 -13.29 6.95 -9.07
C THR A 53 -13.00 6.89 -10.57
N LYS A 54 -11.97 6.16 -11.00
CA LYS A 54 -11.65 5.99 -12.43
C LYS A 54 -12.76 5.25 -13.17
N HIS A 55 -13.34 4.24 -12.55
CA HIS A 55 -14.45 3.46 -13.12
C HIS A 55 -15.68 4.36 -13.35
N GLU A 56 -16.13 5.09 -12.34
CA GLU A 56 -17.31 5.96 -12.46
C GLU A 56 -17.06 7.15 -13.40
N LEU A 57 -15.85 7.71 -13.40
CA LEU A 57 -15.46 8.71 -14.40
C LEU A 57 -15.49 8.13 -15.82
N GLY A 58 -15.14 6.86 -16.00
CA GLY A 58 -15.28 6.19 -17.29
C GLY A 58 -16.73 6.17 -17.78
N HIS A 59 -17.68 5.83 -16.90
CA HIS A 59 -19.10 5.95 -17.20
C HIS A 59 -19.53 7.38 -17.53
N ALA A 60 -19.02 8.37 -16.79
CA ALA A 60 -19.28 9.78 -17.07
C ALA A 60 -18.75 10.24 -18.44
N LEU A 61 -17.72 9.59 -18.96
CA LEU A 61 -17.16 9.81 -20.30
C LEU A 61 -17.82 8.95 -21.39
N GLY A 62 -18.83 8.14 -21.05
CA GLY A 62 -19.57 7.30 -21.99
C GLY A 62 -18.96 5.91 -22.22
N LEU A 63 -18.03 5.46 -21.37
CA LEU A 63 -17.52 4.09 -21.43
C LEU A 63 -18.52 3.11 -20.81
N ALA A 64 -18.78 2.03 -21.54
CA ALA A 64 -19.55 0.89 -21.03
C ALA A 64 -18.64 -0.06 -20.23
N HIS A 65 -19.27 -1.00 -19.50
CA HIS A 65 -18.53 -2.07 -18.83
C HIS A 65 -17.71 -2.90 -19.82
N SER A 66 -16.51 -3.29 -19.38
CA SER A 66 -15.63 -4.21 -20.09
C SER A 66 -15.87 -5.65 -19.63
N ASN A 67 -15.61 -6.62 -20.51
CA ASN A 67 -15.61 -8.04 -20.18
C ASN A 67 -14.21 -8.55 -19.74
N ASP A 68 -13.16 -7.74 -19.89
CA ASP A 68 -11.81 -8.08 -19.44
C ASP A 68 -11.64 -7.72 -17.96
N LYS A 69 -11.31 -8.72 -17.13
CA LYS A 69 -11.06 -8.56 -15.68
C LYS A 69 -9.89 -7.64 -15.35
N LYS A 70 -9.01 -7.37 -16.31
CA LYS A 70 -7.86 -6.47 -16.16
C LYS A 70 -8.19 -5.02 -16.50
N ASP A 71 -9.36 -4.78 -17.10
CA ASP A 71 -9.82 -3.46 -17.47
C ASP A 71 -10.36 -2.70 -16.23
N ILE A 72 -10.16 -1.38 -16.22
CA ILE A 72 -10.70 -0.52 -15.18
C ILE A 72 -12.23 -0.46 -15.23
N MET A 73 -12.84 -0.67 -16.41
CA MET A 73 -14.28 -0.70 -16.62
C MET A 73 -14.90 -2.07 -16.34
N TYR A 74 -14.17 -3.03 -15.77
CA TYR A 74 -14.75 -4.31 -15.36
C TYR A 74 -15.74 -4.11 -14.19
N PRO A 75 -16.97 -4.66 -14.24
CA PRO A 75 -18.07 -4.27 -13.34
C PRO A 75 -17.92 -4.75 -11.89
N THR A 76 -17.15 -5.81 -11.64
CA THR A 76 -16.92 -6.27 -10.27
C THR A 76 -15.64 -5.67 -9.74
N TYR A 77 -15.83 -4.84 -8.72
CA TYR A 77 -14.76 -4.33 -7.90
C TYR A 77 -14.21 -5.46 -7.00
N GLU A 78 -12.96 -5.86 -7.23
CA GLU A 78 -12.21 -6.63 -6.26
C GLU A 78 -11.50 -5.64 -5.33
N GLU A 79 -11.78 -5.69 -4.04
CA GLU A 79 -11.07 -4.92 -3.03
C GLU A 79 -9.60 -5.37 -3.00
N ARG A 80 -8.77 -4.71 -3.81
CA ARG A 80 -7.36 -5.05 -3.95
C ARG A 80 -6.61 -4.48 -2.76
N ASP A 81 -6.33 -5.39 -1.82
CA ASP A 81 -5.46 -5.26 -0.67
C ASP A 81 -5.52 -3.88 0.01
N ASN A 82 -6.39 -3.80 1.02
CA ASN A 82 -6.49 -2.69 1.97
C ASN A 82 -5.20 -2.57 2.80
N MET A 83 -4.09 -2.17 2.18
CA MET A 83 -2.99 -1.60 2.92
C MET A 83 -3.50 -0.28 3.51
N ASN A 84 -3.86 -0.31 4.80
CA ASN A 84 -4.26 0.87 5.53
C ASN A 84 -3.24 2.00 5.26
N PRO A 85 -3.60 3.06 4.52
CA PRO A 85 -2.65 4.11 4.17
C PRO A 85 -2.14 4.82 5.43
N LEU A 86 -2.97 4.86 6.48
CA LEU A 86 -2.62 5.32 7.82
C LEU A 86 -1.55 4.44 8.49
N LEU A 87 -1.61 3.13 8.27
CA LEU A 87 -0.67 2.18 8.87
C LEU A 87 0.66 2.19 8.11
N LEU A 88 0.63 2.29 6.78
CA LEU A 88 1.85 2.39 5.96
C LEU A 88 2.60 3.71 6.22
N SER A 89 1.89 4.84 6.24
CA SER A 89 2.51 6.16 6.51
C SER A 89 3.06 6.26 7.93
N ALA A 90 2.38 5.70 8.94
CA ALA A 90 2.86 5.67 10.32
C ALA A 90 4.03 4.69 10.53
N THR A 91 4.06 3.55 9.84
CA THR A 91 5.09 2.51 10.03
C THR A 91 6.34 2.72 9.17
N ARG A 92 6.25 3.44 8.05
CA ARG A 92 7.39 3.74 7.17
C ARG A 92 8.60 4.36 7.90
N PRO A 93 8.46 5.39 8.76
CA PRO A 93 9.62 5.93 9.49
C PRO A 93 10.21 4.91 10.48
N ILE A 94 9.37 4.09 11.11
CA ILE A 94 9.80 3.04 12.05
C ILE A 94 10.65 2.01 11.32
N LEU A 95 10.20 1.53 10.17
CA LEU A 95 10.94 0.57 9.33
C LEU A 95 12.30 1.12 8.89
N LEU A 96 12.38 2.41 8.54
CA LEU A 96 13.64 3.06 8.19
C LEU A 96 14.61 3.11 9.37
N VAL A 97 14.14 3.48 10.57
CA VAL A 97 14.96 3.48 11.79
C VAL A 97 15.47 2.08 12.11
N PHE A 98 14.60 1.06 12.04
CA PHE A 98 15.01 -0.33 12.21
C PHE A 98 16.08 -0.76 11.20
N GLY A 99 15.94 -0.35 9.93
CA GLY A 99 16.94 -0.60 8.89
C GLY A 99 18.30 0.03 9.22
N VAL A 100 18.31 1.30 9.63
CA VAL A 100 19.54 2.02 10.00
C VAL A 100 20.21 1.41 11.23
N VAL A 101 19.43 1.08 12.27
CA VAL A 101 19.95 0.44 13.49
C VAL A 101 20.55 -0.93 13.17
N SER A 102 19.86 -1.72 12.35
CA SER A 102 20.35 -3.04 11.94
C SER A 102 21.68 -2.94 11.18
N LEU A 103 21.82 -1.98 10.26
CA LEU A 103 23.06 -1.71 9.55
C LEU A 103 24.19 -1.27 10.49
N ALA A 104 23.89 -0.42 11.47
CA ALA A 104 24.88 0.03 12.46
C ALA A 104 25.38 -1.14 13.33
N VAL A 105 24.48 -2.02 13.78
CA VAL A 105 24.83 -3.22 14.57
C VAL A 105 25.68 -4.17 13.74
N ILE A 106 25.30 -4.45 12.49
CA ILE A 106 26.07 -5.31 11.59
C ILE A 106 27.47 -4.72 11.36
N GLY A 107 27.56 -3.42 11.09
CA GLY A 107 28.83 -2.72 10.94
C GLY A 107 29.71 -2.82 12.18
N PHE A 108 29.14 -2.60 13.37
CA PHE A 108 29.86 -2.73 14.63
C PHE A 108 30.41 -4.14 14.87
N LEU A 109 29.61 -5.17 14.60
CA LEU A 109 30.02 -6.56 14.73
C LEU A 109 31.14 -6.92 13.74
N LEU A 110 31.05 -6.46 12.49
CA LEU A 110 32.09 -6.67 11.47
C LEU A 110 33.42 -6.03 11.87
N VAL A 111 33.41 -4.78 12.32
CA VAL A 111 34.62 -4.07 12.77
C VAL A 111 35.21 -4.74 14.01
N SER A 112 34.39 -5.11 14.99
CA SER A 112 34.83 -5.79 16.21
C SER A 112 35.47 -7.14 15.89
N TRP A 113 34.87 -7.92 14.99
CA TRP A 113 35.42 -9.19 14.53
C TRP A 113 36.76 -9.01 13.80
N GLN A 114 36.87 -7.99 12.95
CA GLN A 114 38.12 -7.70 12.23
C GLN A 114 39.25 -7.30 13.20
N ARG A 115 38.95 -6.50 14.23
CA ARG A 115 39.93 -6.14 15.27
C ARG A 115 40.34 -7.35 16.11
N TYR A 116 39.40 -8.21 16.47
CA TYR A 116 39.68 -9.46 17.18
C TYR A 116 40.61 -10.37 16.36
N LYS A 117 40.35 -10.53 15.06
CA LYS A 117 41.20 -11.32 14.17
C LYS A 117 42.63 -10.78 14.12
N ARG A 118 42.81 -9.46 13.96
CA ARG A 118 44.16 -8.84 13.94
C ARG A 118 44.91 -9.01 15.26
N LYS A 119 44.23 -8.86 16.41
CA LYS A 119 44.85 -9.08 17.73
C LYS A 119 45.28 -10.53 17.92
N ARG A 120 44.47 -11.48 17.44
CA ARG A 120 44.84 -12.90 17.49
C ARG A 120 46.10 -13.19 16.68
N GLU A 121 46.17 -12.70 15.44
CA GLU A 121 47.36 -12.88 14.58
C GLU A 121 48.63 -12.29 15.24
N GLN A 122 48.52 -11.15 15.94
CA GLN A 122 49.64 -10.56 16.69
C GLN A 122 50.08 -11.43 17.88
N LEU A 123 49.13 -11.91 18.68
CA LEU A 123 49.42 -12.78 19.84
C LEU A 123 49.99 -14.14 19.41
N GLU A 124 49.51 -14.70 18.30
CA GLU A 124 50.04 -15.95 17.74
C GLU A 124 51.49 -15.75 17.27
N MET A 125 51.83 -14.62 16.63
CA MET A 125 53.23 -14.31 16.27
C MET A 125 54.14 -14.05 17.48
N GLU A 126 53.63 -13.40 18.54
CA GLU A 126 54.40 -13.14 19.77
C GLU A 126 54.69 -14.45 20.50
N VAL A 127 53.67 -15.27 20.75
CA VAL A 127 53.79 -16.51 21.53
C VAL A 127 54.50 -17.63 20.77
N PHE A 128 54.26 -17.78 19.47
CA PHE A 128 54.88 -18.85 18.66
C PHE A 128 56.14 -18.40 17.91
N GLY A 129 56.35 -17.10 17.72
CA GLY A 129 57.59 -16.55 17.15
C GLY A 129 58.76 -16.52 18.13
N GLU A 130 58.49 -16.35 19.44
CA GLU A 130 59.52 -16.50 20.48
C GLU A 130 59.92 -17.96 20.69
N ASN A 131 58.97 -18.90 20.67
CA ASN A 131 59.22 -20.33 20.89
C ASN A 131 59.91 -21.04 19.71
N GLY A 132 60.08 -20.38 18.56
CA GLY A 132 60.78 -20.91 17.38
C GLY A 132 62.30 -20.65 17.37
N ARG A 133 62.86 -20.03 18.42
CA ARG A 133 64.31 -19.78 18.58
C ARG A 133 64.88 -20.61 19.73
N LEU A 134 64.88 -21.94 19.59
CA LEU A 134 65.71 -22.87 20.34
C LEU A 134 66.33 -23.88 19.38
#